data_AF-A0A553JY66-F1
#
_entry.id   AF-A0A553JY66-F1
#
_cell.length_a   1.000
_cell.length_b   1.000
_cell.length_c   1.000
_cell.angle_alpha   90.00
_cell.angle_beta   90.00
_cell.angle_gamma   90.00
#
_symmetry.space_group_name_H-M   'P 1'
#
loop_
_entity.id
_entity.type
_entity.pdbx_description
1 polymer ?
#
loop_
_entity_poly.entity_id
_entity_poly.type
_entity_poly.pdbx_seq_one_letter_code
_entity_poly.pdbx_strand_id
1 'polypeptide(L)'
;MVTARAIVVDRESRHPTRKGKLFQAAIGVGLAAAFVLAGCGSPPPAEPLVGMTVLQVEATLPDATLVIYDVSTPVLGLDPTFTNLRGGAFTVISACGGMTDSAQEVVPLAVIPTTEVTEQIRERANAGRFDDQLSECSP
;
A
#
# COMPACT_ATOMS: atom_id res chain seq x y z
N MET A 1 15.41 18.49 3.82
CA MET A 1 14.78 17.15 3.74
C MET A 1 13.77 17.08 4.86
N VAL A 2 12.48 17.24 4.54
CA VAL A 2 11.38 17.14 5.52
C VAL A 2 10.92 15.69 5.48
N THR A 3 11.13 14.99 6.58
CA THR A 3 10.85 13.55 6.71
C THR A 3 9.35 13.36 6.94
N ALA A 4 8.65 12.74 5.99
CA ALA A 4 7.30 12.24 6.24
C ALA A 4 7.34 11.26 7.41
N ARG A 5 6.46 11.44 8.40
CA ARG A 5 6.38 10.56 9.57
C ARG A 5 5.37 9.46 9.28
N ALA A 6 5.86 8.22 9.13
CA ALA A 6 5.01 7.05 9.05
C ALA A 6 4.27 6.85 10.38
N ILE A 7 2.97 6.54 10.31
CA ILE A 7 2.18 6.06 11.45
C ILE A 7 1.73 4.65 11.13
N VAL A 8 2.18 3.69 11.94
CA VAL A 8 1.77 2.29 11.84
C VAL A 8 0.54 2.10 12.72
N VAL A 9 -0.57 1.70 12.12
CA VAL A 9 -1.77 1.27 12.86
C VAL A 9 -1.68 -0.25 13.01
N ASP A 10 -0.91 -0.71 14.00
CA ASP A 10 -0.86 -2.13 14.34
C ASP A 10 -2.05 -2.49 15.23
N ARG A 11 -2.82 -3.51 14.82
CA ARG A 11 -3.93 -4.04 15.61
C ARG A 11 -3.58 -5.43 16.16
N GLU A 12 -2.56 -5.50 17.01
CA GLU A 12 -2.21 -6.70 17.76
C GLU A 12 -3.34 -7.17 18.68
N SER A 13 -4.05 -8.23 18.29
CA SER A 13 -4.44 -9.35 19.18
C SER A 13 -5.42 -10.31 18.50
N ARG A 14 -4.91 -11.43 17.99
CA ARG A 14 -5.47 -12.78 18.25
C ARG A 14 -4.55 -13.88 17.72
N HIS A 15 -3.83 -14.51 18.64
CA HIS A 15 -3.33 -15.88 18.50
C HIS A 15 -4.49 -16.83 18.12
N PRO A 16 -4.24 -17.85 17.28
CA PRO A 16 -3.85 -19.13 17.86
C PRO A 16 -2.77 -19.92 17.08
N THR A 17 -1.89 -20.51 17.88
CA THR A 17 -1.09 -21.72 17.63
C THR A 17 -1.74 -22.78 16.74
N ARG A 18 -1.01 -23.28 15.72
CA ARG A 18 -1.14 -24.68 15.30
C ARG A 18 0.17 -25.28 14.78
N LYS A 19 0.68 -26.23 15.58
CA LYS A 19 1.74 -27.20 15.24
C LYS A 19 1.25 -28.16 14.15
N GLY A 20 2.12 -28.60 13.23
CA GLY A 20 1.89 -29.86 12.52
C GLY A 20 2.68 -30.14 11.23
N LYS A 21 3.82 -30.82 11.39
CA LYS A 21 4.34 -31.96 10.59
C LYS A 21 4.68 -31.81 9.09
N LEU A 22 6.01 -31.88 8.84
CA LEU A 22 6.72 -32.75 7.87
C LEU A 22 5.88 -33.49 6.81
N PHE A 23 6.23 -33.30 5.54
CA PHE A 23 6.34 -34.39 4.55
C PHE A 23 7.43 -34.07 3.51
N GLN A 24 8.37 -35.01 3.35
CA GLN A 24 9.40 -35.07 2.31
C GLN A 24 8.85 -35.64 0.99
N ALA A 25 9.43 -35.21 -0.14
CA ALA A 25 9.78 -36.02 -1.33
C ALA A 25 10.51 -35.08 -2.33
N ALA A 26 11.82 -35.18 -2.58
CA ALA A 26 12.56 -36.17 -3.39
C ALA A 26 12.52 -35.94 -4.92
N ILE A 27 13.64 -35.38 -5.42
CA ILE A 27 14.39 -35.66 -6.66
C ILE A 27 13.66 -35.59 -8.02
N GLY A 28 14.14 -34.68 -8.87
CA GLY A 28 13.94 -34.72 -10.32
C GLY A 28 14.93 -33.82 -11.06
N VAL A 29 15.95 -34.42 -11.68
CA VAL A 29 16.95 -33.79 -12.56
C VAL A 29 16.28 -33.32 -13.85
N GLY A 30 16.52 -32.07 -14.25
CA GLY A 30 16.07 -31.53 -15.53
C GLY A 30 16.70 -30.16 -15.80
N LEU A 31 17.91 -30.17 -16.36
CA LEU A 31 18.63 -28.98 -16.80
C LEU A 31 17.98 -28.44 -18.09
N ALA A 32 17.20 -27.37 -17.98
CA ALA A 32 16.84 -26.53 -19.11
C ALA A 32 16.94 -25.08 -18.63
N ALA A 33 18.09 -24.46 -18.90
CA ALA A 33 18.31 -23.03 -18.72
C ALA A 33 17.50 -22.27 -19.79
N ALA A 34 16.20 -22.14 -19.55
CA ALA A 34 15.38 -21.16 -20.23
C ALA A 34 15.65 -19.82 -19.55
N PHE A 35 16.42 -18.96 -20.21
CA PHE A 35 16.39 -17.51 -19.98
C PHE A 35 14.97 -17.03 -20.31
N VAL A 36 14.06 -17.23 -19.37
CA VAL A 36 12.81 -16.50 -19.35
C VAL A 36 13.23 -15.08 -19.00
N LEU A 37 13.14 -14.19 -19.99
CA LEU A 37 12.98 -12.77 -19.77
C LEU A 37 11.76 -12.64 -18.86
N ALA A 38 11.97 -12.75 -17.55
CA ALA A 38 11.06 -12.23 -16.57
C ALA A 38 11.07 -10.74 -16.86
N GLY A 39 10.11 -10.33 -17.69
CA GLY A 39 9.80 -8.94 -17.88
C GLY A 39 9.74 -8.28 -16.51
N CYS A 40 10.11 -7.01 -16.47
CA CYS A 40 9.54 -6.08 -15.50
C CYS A 40 8.03 -6.23 -15.56
N GLY A 41 7.49 -7.22 -14.84
CA GLY A 41 6.11 -7.22 -14.41
C GLY A 41 6.09 -6.10 -13.41
N SER A 42 5.73 -4.90 -13.88
CA SER A 42 5.22 -3.89 -12.97
C SER A 42 4.23 -4.63 -12.06
N PRO A 43 4.39 -4.54 -10.73
CA PRO A 43 3.41 -5.13 -9.83
C PRO A 43 2.02 -4.71 -10.31
N PRO A 44 1.02 -5.60 -10.31
CA PRO A 44 -0.32 -5.23 -10.72
C PRO A 44 -0.67 -3.96 -9.95
N PRO A 45 -1.10 -2.90 -10.64
CA PRO A 45 -1.35 -1.64 -9.98
C PRO A 45 -2.29 -1.90 -8.79
N ALA A 46 -2.05 -1.24 -7.66
CA ALA A 46 -2.96 -1.19 -6.51
C ALA A 46 -4.23 -0.36 -6.86
N GLU A 47 -4.74 -0.62 -8.06
CA GLU A 47 -5.75 0.10 -8.81
C GLU A 47 -7.14 0.12 -8.17
N PRO A 48 -7.47 -0.58 -7.06
CA PRO A 48 -8.74 -0.31 -6.41
C PRO A 48 -8.63 0.57 -5.16
N LEU A 49 -7.47 1.15 -4.81
CA LEU A 49 -7.36 2.00 -3.61
C LEU A 49 -7.19 3.49 -3.92
N VAL A 50 -6.54 3.84 -5.04
CA VAL A 50 -6.35 5.24 -5.44
C VAL A 50 -7.70 5.91 -5.68
N GLY A 51 -7.89 7.10 -5.11
CA GLY A 51 -9.14 7.86 -5.16
C GLY A 51 -10.15 7.48 -4.07
N MET A 52 -9.94 6.41 -3.31
CA MET A 52 -10.75 6.10 -2.13
C MET A 52 -10.35 6.98 -0.94
N THR A 53 -11.29 7.19 -0.02
CA THR A 53 -10.95 7.70 1.31
C THR A 53 -10.30 6.61 2.15
N VAL A 54 -9.48 6.98 3.14
CA VAL A 54 -8.87 5.99 4.05
C VAL A 54 -9.95 5.15 4.75
N LEU A 55 -11.09 5.76 5.12
CA LEU A 55 -12.22 5.04 5.72
C LEU A 55 -12.80 3.96 4.79
N GLN A 56 -12.83 4.22 3.48
CA GLN A 56 -13.28 3.21 2.50
C GLN A 56 -12.25 2.09 2.37
N VAL A 57 -10.95 2.42 2.36
CA VAL A 57 -9.89 1.41 2.33
C VAL A 57 -9.95 0.50 3.56
N GLU A 58 -10.12 1.05 4.75
CA GLU A 58 -10.32 0.29 6.00
C GLU A 58 -11.53 -0.68 5.92
N ALA A 59 -12.60 -0.27 5.22
CA ALA A 59 -13.78 -1.12 5.01
C ALA A 59 -13.55 -2.21 3.96
N THR A 60 -12.74 -1.91 2.92
CA THR A 60 -12.39 -2.85 1.85
C THR A 60 -11.35 -3.88 2.32
N LEU A 61 -10.43 -3.48 3.19
CA LEU A 61 -9.33 -4.30 3.70
C LEU A 61 -9.35 -4.34 5.25
N PRO A 62 -10.37 -4.97 5.86
CA PRO A 62 -10.56 -4.94 7.31
C PRO A 62 -9.46 -5.65 8.11
N ASP A 63 -8.74 -6.57 7.47
CA ASP A 63 -7.69 -7.40 8.08
C ASP A 63 -6.26 -6.97 7.70
N ALA A 64 -6.11 -5.94 6.87
CA ALA A 64 -4.81 -5.43 6.45
C ALA A 64 -4.23 -4.43 7.46
N THR A 65 -2.89 -4.39 7.56
CA THR A 65 -2.20 -3.35 8.34
C THR A 65 -1.91 -2.17 7.44
N LEU A 66 -2.54 -1.01 7.68
CA LEU A 66 -2.33 0.18 6.88
C LEU A 66 -1.18 1.02 7.45
N VAL A 67 -0.24 1.42 6.60
CA VAL A 67 0.82 2.38 6.93
C VAL A 67 0.54 3.65 6.15
N ILE A 68 0.17 4.72 6.84
CA ILE A 68 -0.35 5.92 6.18
C ILE A 68 0.68 7.04 6.21
N TYR A 69 0.93 7.59 5.03
CA TYR A 69 1.84 8.69 4.77
C TYR A 69 1.03 9.91 4.35
N ASP A 70 0.96 10.91 5.21
CA ASP A 70 0.42 12.22 4.83
C ASP A 70 1.46 12.96 3.98
N VAL A 71 1.19 13.06 2.69
CA VAL A 71 2.07 13.66 1.69
C VAL A 71 1.64 15.07 1.30
N SER A 72 0.86 15.73 2.16
CA SER A 72 0.40 17.12 1.95
C SER A 72 1.55 18.11 1.72
N THR A 73 2.69 17.93 2.38
CA THR A 73 3.84 18.84 2.21
C THR A 73 4.47 18.73 0.82
N PRO A 74 4.92 17.55 0.35
CA PRO A 74 5.53 17.45 -0.98
C PRO A 74 4.55 17.65 -2.14
N VAL A 75 3.25 17.39 -1.94
CA VAL A 75 2.24 17.47 -3.02
C VAL A 75 1.53 18.83 -3.07
N LEU A 76 1.18 19.39 -1.91
CA LEU A 76 0.36 20.60 -1.79
C LEU A 76 1.10 21.79 -1.16
N GLY A 77 2.28 21.55 -0.56
CA GLY A 77 2.98 22.57 0.23
C GLY A 77 2.30 22.88 1.58
N LEU A 78 1.43 21.98 2.05
CA LEU A 78 0.70 22.13 3.31
C LEU A 78 1.32 21.27 4.42
N ASP A 79 1.15 21.69 5.67
CA ASP A 79 1.54 20.85 6.81
C ASP A 79 0.66 19.60 6.89
N PRO A 80 1.22 18.42 7.22
CA PRO A 80 0.45 17.20 7.36
C PRO A 80 -0.48 17.27 8.58
N THR A 81 -1.73 16.82 8.41
CA THR A 81 -2.79 16.90 9.43
C THR A 81 -3.43 15.55 9.75
N PHE A 82 -2.97 14.46 9.14
CA PHE A 82 -3.52 13.12 9.31
C PHE A 82 -3.56 12.64 10.77
N THR A 83 -2.59 13.04 11.60
CA THR A 83 -2.49 12.65 13.02
C THR A 83 -3.72 12.95 13.89
N ASN A 84 -4.61 13.84 13.46
CA ASN A 84 -5.71 14.37 14.30
C ASN A 84 -7.11 14.20 13.71
N LEU A 85 -7.25 13.52 12.58
CA LEU A 85 -8.48 13.52 11.79
C LEU A 85 -8.93 12.11 11.43
N ARG A 86 -10.25 11.91 11.27
CA ARG A 86 -10.82 10.61 10.87
C ARG A 86 -10.40 10.27 9.45
N GLY A 87 -10.16 8.98 9.15
CA GLY A 87 -9.75 8.52 7.82
C GLY A 87 -10.65 8.95 6.65
N GLY A 88 -11.92 9.28 6.90
CA GLY A 88 -12.82 9.82 5.85
C GLY A 88 -12.45 11.23 5.34
N ALA A 89 -11.60 11.97 6.05
CA ALA A 89 -11.14 13.30 5.66
C ALA A 89 -9.96 13.29 4.68
N PHE A 90 -9.40 12.10 4.39
CA PHE A 90 -8.22 11.94 3.56
C PHE A 90 -8.51 10.99 2.40
N THR A 91 -8.00 11.35 1.23
CA THR A 91 -8.07 10.55 0.01
C THR A 91 -6.71 9.96 -0.31
N VAL A 92 -6.70 8.69 -0.68
CA VAL A 92 -5.53 7.96 -1.14
C VAL A 92 -5.17 8.42 -2.55
N ILE A 93 -3.92 8.83 -2.74
CA ILE A 93 -3.38 9.28 -4.05
C ILE A 93 -2.28 8.37 -4.59
N SER A 94 -1.77 7.45 -3.76
CA SER A 94 -0.94 6.31 -4.17
C SER A 94 -1.03 5.22 -3.09
N ALA A 95 -0.86 3.97 -3.48
CA ALA A 95 -0.87 2.81 -2.59
C ALA A 95 0.01 1.71 -3.18
N CYS A 96 0.70 0.95 -2.33
CA CYS A 96 1.43 -0.25 -2.74
C CYS A 96 1.17 -1.39 -1.78
N GLY A 97 1.27 -2.63 -2.28
CA GLY A 97 0.60 -3.77 -1.68
C GLY A 97 -0.74 -4.01 -2.36
N GLY A 98 -0.99 -5.26 -2.70
CA GLY A 98 -2.19 -5.66 -3.43
C GLY A 98 -3.36 -5.90 -2.49
N MET A 99 -4.52 -6.15 -3.09
CA MET A 99 -5.55 -6.93 -2.40
C MET A 99 -5.13 -8.39 -2.44
N THR A 100 -4.25 -8.83 -1.54
CA THR A 100 -4.10 -10.27 -1.32
C THR A 100 -4.90 -10.66 -0.09
N ASP A 101 -5.55 -11.84 -0.14
CA ASP A 101 -6.31 -12.40 1.00
C ASP A 101 -5.42 -12.79 2.20
N SER A 102 -4.17 -12.32 2.23
CA SER A 102 -3.22 -12.63 3.28
C SER A 102 -3.38 -11.65 4.43
N ALA A 103 -3.86 -12.14 5.57
CA ALA A 103 -4.05 -11.40 6.83
C ALA A 103 -2.75 -10.82 7.47
N GLN A 104 -1.66 -10.71 6.71
CA GLN A 104 -0.38 -10.14 7.12
C GLN A 104 0.14 -9.10 6.11
N GLU A 105 -0.68 -8.69 5.14
CA GLU A 105 -0.28 -7.70 4.16
C GLU A 105 -0.27 -6.30 4.80
N VAL A 106 0.92 -5.71 4.80
CA VAL A 106 1.13 -4.31 5.16
C VAL A 106 0.91 -3.49 3.88
N VAL A 107 -0.06 -2.58 3.91
CA VAL A 107 -0.44 -1.75 2.76
C VAL A 107 -0.04 -0.29 3.04
N PRO A 108 1.10 0.17 2.52
CA PRO A 108 1.45 1.59 2.52
C PRO A 108 0.50 2.43 1.63
N LEU A 109 0.01 3.54 2.19
CA LEU A 109 -0.90 4.49 1.53
C LEU A 109 -0.33 5.90 1.61
N ALA A 110 -0.29 6.61 0.48
CA ALA A 110 -0.04 8.05 0.43
C ALA A 110 -1.37 8.80 0.35
N VAL A 111 -1.56 9.77 1.24
CA VAL A 111 -2.83 10.47 1.40
C VAL A 111 -2.67 11.99 1.46
N ILE A 112 -3.73 12.69 1.06
CA ILE A 112 -3.90 14.13 1.25
C ILE A 112 -5.33 14.44 1.70
N PRO A 113 -5.61 15.63 2.26
CA PRO A 113 -6.96 16.03 2.62
C PRO A 113 -7.90 15.98 1.42
N THR A 114 -9.07 15.37 1.59
CA THR A 114 -10.07 15.19 0.52
C THR A 114 -10.51 16.53 -0.10
N THR A 115 -10.54 17.60 0.69
CA THR A 115 -10.90 18.95 0.22
C THR A 115 -9.91 19.52 -0.80
N GLU A 116 -8.68 19.02 -0.82
CA GLU A 116 -7.62 19.49 -1.71
C GLU A 116 -7.49 18.62 -2.98
N VAL A 117 -8.29 17.55 -3.10
CA VAL A 117 -8.24 16.64 -4.26
C VAL A 117 -8.95 17.28 -5.45
N THR A 118 -8.18 18.00 -6.27
CA THR A 118 -8.63 18.53 -7.55
C THR A 118 -8.65 17.45 -8.64
N GLU A 119 -9.33 17.73 -9.77
CA GLU A 119 -9.29 16.85 -10.95
C GLU A 119 -7.86 16.58 -11.43
N GLN A 120 -7.00 17.60 -11.44
CA GLN A 120 -5.60 17.45 -11.84
C GLN A 120 -4.83 16.49 -10.92
N ILE A 121 -5.07 16.56 -9.60
CA ILE A 121 -4.45 15.62 -8.66
C ILE A 121 -4.98 14.21 -8.88
N ARG A 122 -6.28 14.06 -9.11
CA ARG A 122 -6.89 12.76 -9.41
C ARG A 122 -6.31 12.12 -10.67
N GLU A 123 -6.18 12.89 -11.75
CA GLU A 123 -5.57 12.43 -13.00
C GLU A 123 -4.12 11.99 -12.79
N ARG A 124 -3.34 12.77 -12.03
CA ARG A 124 -1.95 12.43 -11.71
C ARG A 124 -1.84 11.19 -10.82
N ALA A 125 -2.71 11.06 -9.83
CA ALA A 125 -2.78 9.90 -8.94
C ALA A 125 -3.11 8.62 -9.71
N ASN A 126 -4.14 8.67 -10.56
CA ASN A 126 -4.50 7.54 -11.43
C ASN A 126 -3.40 7.19 -12.44
N ALA A 127 -2.54 8.15 -12.80
CA ALA A 127 -1.38 7.92 -13.65
C ALA A 127 -0.12 7.46 -12.86
N GLY A 128 -0.24 7.10 -11.57
CA GLY A 128 0.86 6.64 -10.73
C GLY A 128 1.92 7.71 -10.41
N ARG A 129 1.60 9.00 -10.60
CA ARG A 129 2.58 10.10 -10.50
C ARG A 129 2.96 10.46 -9.06
N PHE A 130 2.44 9.75 -8.07
CA PHE A 130 2.77 9.92 -6.66
C PHE A 130 3.34 8.66 -6.02
N ASP A 131 3.64 7.62 -6.81
CA ASP A 131 4.21 6.37 -6.31
C ASP A 131 5.62 6.57 -5.73
N ASP A 132 6.32 7.61 -6.17
CA ASP A 132 7.61 8.05 -5.64
C ASP A 132 7.53 8.62 -4.21
N GLN A 133 6.32 8.95 -3.73
CA GLN A 133 6.12 9.42 -2.35
C GLN A 133 6.15 8.28 -1.33
N LEU A 134 6.06 7.04 -1.78
CA LEU A 134 6.13 5.84 -0.98
C LEU A 134 7.41 5.09 -1.35
N SER A 135 8.38 5.05 -0.44
CA SER A 135 9.65 4.36 -0.71
C SER A 135 9.45 2.84 -0.88
N GLU A 136 8.40 2.32 -0.26
CA GLU A 136 7.94 0.94 -0.32
C GLU A 136 7.31 0.55 -1.67
N CYS A 137 6.93 1.55 -2.48
CA CYS A 137 6.41 1.37 -3.84
C CYS A 137 7.49 1.26 -4.90
N SER A 138 8.75 1.56 -4.54
CA SER A 138 9.86 1.53 -5.49
C SER A 138 10.41 0.10 -5.63
N PRO A 139 10.59 -0.42 -6.86
CA PRO A 139 11.15 -1.75 -7.11
C PRO A 139 12.61 -1.89 -6.69
#